data_AF-A0A3S2A4I0-F1
#
_entry.id   AF-A0A3S2A4I0-F1
#
_cell.length_a   1.000
_cell.length_b   1.000
_cell.length_c   1.000
_cell.angle_alpha   90.00
_cell.angle_beta   90.00
_cell.angle_gamma   90.00
#
_symmetry.space_group_name_H-M   'P 1'
#
loop_
_entity.id
_entity.type
_entity.pdbx_description
1 polymer ?
#
loop_
_entity_poly.entity_id
_entity_poly.type
_entity_poly.pdbx_seq_one_letter_code
_entity_poly.pdbx_strand_id
1 'polypeptide(L)'
;MSVILVFLLVIAGFAGWWLSHQRLMTKPWLEQGLASDFVGFDRSALPTAKIGLGVFLAVVGCLFALFTSAYFMRMAVSDWQPLPLPGLLWLNTGVLVLSSVALQC
;
A
#
# COMPACT_ATOMS: atom_id res chain seq x y z
N MET A 1 -23.50 -3.97 -5.08
CA MET A 1 -23.52 -4.41 -3.67
C MET A 1 -22.22 -5.09 -3.26
N SER A 2 -21.79 -6.18 -3.91
CA SER A 2 -20.57 -6.92 -3.51
C SER A 2 -19.24 -6.15 -3.64
N VAL A 3 -19.04 -5.38 -4.71
CA VAL A 3 -17.78 -4.64 -4.97
C VAL A 3 -17.48 -3.59 -3.88
N ILE A 4 -18.51 -2.90 -3.40
CA ILE A 4 -18.41 -1.90 -2.34
C ILE A 4 -17.97 -2.55 -1.02
N LEU A 5 -18.51 -3.74 -0.71
CA LEU A 5 -18.13 -4.49 0.48
C LEU A 5 -16.68 -4.95 0.42
N VAL A 6 -16.22 -5.44 -0.74
CA VAL A 6 -14.82 -5.82 -0.95
C VAL A 6 -13.89 -4.62 -0.80
N PHE A 7 -14.26 -3.47 -1.39
CA PHE A 7 -13.50 -2.24 -1.28
C PHE A 7 -13.38 -1.75 0.18
N LEU A 8 -14.49 -1.74 0.92
CA LEU A 8 -14.50 -1.40 2.34
C LEU A 8 -13.67 -2.37 3.19
N LEU A 9 -13.69 -3.67 2.87
CA LEU A 9 -12.86 -4.69 3.52
C LEU A 9 -11.37 -4.43 3.31
N VAL A 10 -10.97 -4.06 2.08
CA VAL A 10 -9.59 -3.73 1.75
C VAL A 10 -9.12 -2.50 2.51
N ILE A 11 -9.93 -1.43 2.53
CA ILE A 11 -9.63 -0.22 3.32
C ILE A 11 -9.51 -0.56 4.81
N ALA A 12 -10.48 -1.29 5.36
CA ALA A 12 -10.48 -1.66 6.77
C ALA A 12 -9.26 -2.53 7.13
N GLY A 13 -8.87 -3.45 6.24
CA GLY A 13 -7.67 -4.27 6.39
C GLY A 13 -6.39 -3.44 6.37
N PHE A 14 -6.27 -2.50 5.42
CA PHE A 14 -5.12 -1.61 5.32
C PHE A 14 -5.03 -0.66 6.53
N ALA A 15 -6.16 -0.07 6.95
CA ALA A 15 -6.23 0.79 8.12
C ALA A 15 -5.95 0.02 9.42
N GLY A 16 -6.47 -1.20 9.54
CA GLY A 16 -6.22 -2.09 10.69
C GLY A 16 -4.76 -2.54 10.77
N TRP A 17 -4.15 -2.91 9.64
CA TRP A 17 -2.71 -3.19 9.55
C TRP A 17 -1.89 -1.96 9.94
N TRP A 18 -2.26 -0.79 9.43
CA TRP A 18 -1.54 0.45 9.71
C TRP A 18 -1.63 0.85 11.19
N LEU A 19 -2.82 0.76 11.80
CA LEU A 19 -3.03 1.04 13.23
C LEU A 19 -2.37 0.02 14.15
N SER A 20 -2.27 -1.25 13.76
CA SER A 20 -1.54 -2.26 14.53
C SER A 20 -0.03 -1.97 14.54
N HIS A 21 0.50 -1.50 13.41
CA HIS A 21 1.88 -1.00 13.31
C HIS A 21 2.13 0.29 14.11
N GLN A 22 1.10 1.09 14.39
CA GLN A 22 1.23 2.30 15.23
C GLN A 22 1.47 2.03 16.71
N ARG A 23 1.60 0.76 17.14
CA ARG A 23 2.07 0.39 18.50
C ARG A 23 1.32 1.20 19.59
N LEU A 24 -0.01 1.26 19.47
CA LEU A 24 -0.92 1.94 20.41
C LEU A 24 -0.84 1.41 21.86
N MET A 25 -0.11 0.31 22.08
CA MET A 25 0.11 -0.36 23.37
C MET A 25 1.47 -0.08 24.00
N THR A 26 2.35 0.70 23.35
CA THR A 26 3.59 1.13 24.00
C THR A 26 3.19 2.20 25.00
N LYS A 27 3.31 1.91 26.30
CA LYS A 27 3.12 2.89 27.37
C LYS A 27 4.37 3.78 27.42
N PRO A 28 4.42 4.95 26.74
CA PRO A 28 5.66 5.72 26.63
C PRO A 28 6.08 6.28 27.99
N TRP A 29 5.12 6.42 28.91
CA TRP A 29 5.32 6.92 30.26
C TRP A 29 5.98 5.93 31.23
N LEU A 30 6.22 4.66 30.84
CA LEU A 30 6.94 3.67 31.67
C LEU A 30 8.44 3.56 31.34
N GLU A 31 8.85 3.93 30.12
CA GLU A 31 10.24 3.83 29.64
C GLU A 31 11.03 5.14 29.79
N GLN A 32 10.38 6.24 30.16
CA GLN A 32 11.00 7.58 30.29
C GLN A 32 11.95 7.73 31.49
N GLY A 33 12.13 6.70 32.34
CA GLY A 33 12.62 6.85 33.70
C GLY A 33 14.06 6.43 34.02
N LEU A 34 14.71 5.50 33.30
CA LEU A 34 16.00 4.95 33.74
C LEU A 34 16.96 4.62 32.58
N ALA A 35 17.85 5.58 32.29
CA ALA A 35 19.27 5.35 31.99
C ALA A 35 19.69 4.56 30.72
N SER A 36 18.85 4.38 29.70
CA SER A 36 19.28 3.80 28.39
C SER A 36 19.36 4.80 27.22
N ASP A 37 19.17 6.10 27.50
CA ASP A 37 18.84 7.14 26.51
C ASP A 37 20.04 7.84 25.82
N PHE A 38 21.26 7.28 25.88
CA PHE A 38 22.43 7.92 25.23
C PHE A 38 23.22 7.05 24.25
N VAL A 39 22.98 5.73 24.18
CA VAL A 39 23.73 4.82 23.27
C VAL A 39 22.83 4.16 22.21
N GLY A 40 21.49 4.23 22.37
CA GLY A 40 20.53 3.52 21.52
C GLY A 40 19.91 4.34 20.38
N PHE A 41 20.00 5.67 20.40
CA PHE A 41 19.29 6.52 19.43
C PHE A 41 19.87 6.43 17.99
N ASP A 42 21.07 5.88 17.84
CA ASP A 42 21.74 5.71 16.54
C ASP A 42 21.34 4.43 15.76
N ARG A 43 20.51 3.54 16.32
CA ARG A 43 20.20 2.22 15.69
C ARG A 43 18.78 2.02 15.18
N SER A 44 17.87 2.98 15.33
CA SER A 44 16.47 2.78 14.90
C SER A 44 15.81 3.97 14.21
N ALA A 45 16.58 4.93 13.72
CA ALA A 45 16.07 5.82 12.68
C ALA A 45 16.06 5.04 11.36
N LEU A 46 15.00 4.27 11.08
CA LEU A 46 14.63 4.05 9.68
C LEU A 46 14.63 5.45 9.05
N PRO A 47 15.44 5.73 8.02
CA PRO A 47 15.61 7.10 7.54
C PRO A 47 14.23 7.68 7.30
N THR A 48 13.90 8.83 7.88
CA THR A 48 12.57 9.47 7.80
C THR A 48 12.01 9.45 6.37
N ALA A 49 12.90 9.51 5.37
CA ALA A 49 12.60 9.30 3.96
C ALA A 49 11.88 7.97 3.62
N LYS A 50 12.27 6.83 4.19
CA LYS A 50 11.62 5.53 3.99
C LYS A 50 10.20 5.48 4.56
N ILE A 51 9.97 6.15 5.68
CA ILE A 51 8.63 6.26 6.27
C ILE A 51 7.73 7.11 5.37
N GLY A 52 8.21 8.27 4.93
CA GLY A 52 7.50 9.12 3.96
C GLY A 52 7.20 8.40 2.64
N LEU A 53 8.17 7.65 2.11
CA LEU A 53 7.99 6.81 0.93
C LEU A 53 6.89 5.74 1.14
N GLY A 54 6.86 5.09 2.29
CA GLY A 54 5.82 4.11 2.64
C GLY A 54 4.42 4.71 2.69
N VAL A 55 4.27 5.89 3.33
CA VAL A 55 2.99 6.63 3.35
C VAL A 55 2.57 7.02 1.93
N PHE A 56 3.49 7.54 1.12
CA PHE A 56 3.21 7.93 -0.25
C PHE A 56 2.73 6.72 -1.09
N LEU A 57 3.43 5.59 -1.02
CA LEU A 57 3.01 4.35 -1.68
C LEU A 57 1.63 3.87 -1.21
N ALA A 58 1.31 4.01 0.08
CA ALA A 58 0.00 3.64 0.61
C ALA A 58 -1.12 4.54 0.01
N VAL A 59 -0.88 5.85 -0.09
CA VAL A 59 -1.82 6.79 -0.73
C VAL A 59 -2.00 6.46 -2.21
N VAL A 60 -0.91 6.22 -2.94
CA VAL A 60 -0.95 5.81 -4.35
C VAL A 60 -1.73 4.49 -4.50
N GLY A 61 -1.50 3.52 -3.63
CA GLY A 61 -2.27 2.27 -3.60
C GLY A 61 -3.76 2.48 -3.37
N CYS A 62 -4.15 3.38 -2.47
CA CYS A 62 -5.55 3.75 -2.25
C CYS A 62 -6.19 4.38 -3.49
N LEU A 63 -5.46 5.25 -4.20
CA LEU A 63 -5.93 5.85 -5.45
C LEU A 63 -6.15 4.78 -6.53
N PHE A 64 -5.18 3.87 -6.73
CA PHE A 64 -5.34 2.76 -7.65
C PHE A 64 -6.54 1.89 -7.28
N ALA A 65 -6.73 1.57 -6.00
CA ALA A 65 -7.88 0.80 -5.54
C ALA A 65 -9.22 1.50 -5.82
N LEU A 66 -9.29 2.82 -5.60
CA LEU A 66 -10.46 3.63 -5.93
C LEU A 66 -10.77 3.62 -7.44
N PHE A 67 -9.75 3.81 -8.28
CA PHE A 67 -9.90 3.74 -9.73
C PHE A 67 -10.38 2.35 -10.18
N THR A 68 -9.80 1.28 -9.62
CA THR A 68 -10.23 -0.10 -9.89
C THR A 68 -11.67 -0.34 -9.47
N SER A 69 -12.09 0.15 -8.31
CA SER A 69 -13.49 0.07 -7.85
C SER A 69 -14.44 0.79 -8.83
N ALA A 70 -14.10 2.01 -9.24
CA ALA A 70 -14.87 2.77 -10.22
C ALA A 70 -14.96 2.04 -11.58
N TYR A 71 -13.86 1.42 -12.02
CA TYR A 71 -13.83 0.59 -13.24
C TYR A 71 -14.80 -0.59 -13.14
N PHE A 72 -14.79 -1.32 -12.01
CA PHE A 72 -15.73 -2.43 -11.78
C PHE A 72 -17.18 -1.96 -11.75
N MET A 73 -17.48 -0.80 -11.15
CA MET A 73 -18.82 -0.21 -11.19
C MET A 73 -19.25 0.11 -12.63
N ARG A 74 -18.35 0.64 -13.46
CA ARG A 74 -18.63 0.95 -14.86
C ARG A 74 -18.84 -0.30 -15.71
N MET A 75 -18.15 -1.39 -15.36
CA MET A 75 -18.27 -2.70 -16.00
C MET A 75 -19.62 -3.39 -15.71
N ALA A 76 -20.27 -3.05 -14.61
CA ALA A 76 -21.58 -3.60 -14.23
C ALA A 76 -22.77 -3.00 -15.01
N VAL A 77 -22.53 -1.99 -15.87
CA VAL A 77 -23.56 -1.37 -16.72
C VAL A 77 -23.68 -2.14 -18.03
N SER A 78 -24.90 -2.34 -18.52
CA SER A 78 -25.21 -3.17 -19.72
C SER A 78 -24.46 -2.77 -20.99
N ASP A 79 -24.12 -1.48 -21.12
CA ASP A 79 -23.47 -0.93 -22.31
C ASP A 79 -21.94 -1.09 -22.27
N TRP A 80 -21.42 -1.85 -21.31
CA TRP A 80 -19.98 -2.11 -21.23
C TRP A 80 -19.54 -3.04 -22.36
N GLN A 81 -18.50 -2.61 -23.06
CA GLN A 81 -17.84 -3.39 -24.10
C GLN A 81 -16.37 -3.56 -23.69
N PRO A 82 -15.80 -4.78 -23.82
CA PRO A 82 -14.38 -4.98 -23.57
C PRO A 82 -13.57 -4.19 -24.58
N LEU A 83 -12.56 -3.46 -24.10
CA LEU A 83 -11.61 -2.78 -24.97
C LEU A 83 -10.81 -3.84 -25.74
N PRO A 84 -10.61 -3.68 -27.07
CA PRO A 84 -9.74 -4.57 -27.83
C PRO A 84 -8.31 -4.42 -27.29
N LEU A 85 -7.82 -5.45 -26.61
CA LEU A 85 -6.49 -5.47 -26.00
C LEU A 85 -5.44 -5.77 -27.09
N PRO A 86 -4.59 -4.81 -27.48
CA PRO A 86 -3.52 -5.09 -28.43
C PRO A 86 -2.49 -6.03 -27.79
N GLY A 87 -1.95 -6.98 -28.55
CA GLY A 87 -0.93 -7.93 -28.05
C GLY A 87 0.34 -7.26 -27.50
N LEU A 88 0.61 -6.03 -27.93
CA LEU A 88 1.70 -5.19 -27.42
C LEU A 88 1.59 -4.91 -25.91
N LEU A 89 0.38 -4.93 -25.35
CA LEU A 89 0.15 -4.71 -23.92
C LEU A 89 0.80 -5.81 -23.08
N TRP A 90 0.68 -7.07 -23.52
CA TRP A 90 1.33 -8.21 -22.87
C TRP A 90 2.86 -8.15 -22.90
N LEU A 91 3.43 -7.69 -24.02
CA LEU A 91 4.88 -7.49 -24.12
C LEU A 91 5.37 -6.43 -23.11
N ASN A 92 4.67 -5.30 -23.00
CA ASN A 92 5.01 -4.27 -22.03
C ASN A 92 4.93 -4.78 -20.59
N THR A 93 3.87 -5.53 -20.24
CA THR A 93 3.75 -6.14 -18.91
C THR A 93 4.89 -7.13 -18.63
N GLY A 94 5.26 -7.97 -19.60
CA GLY A 94 6.40 -8.88 -19.48
C GLY A 94 7.73 -8.15 -19.25
N VAL A 95 7.98 -7.06 -20.00
CA VAL A 95 9.18 -6.23 -19.83
C VAL A 95 9.25 -5.60 -18.44
N LEU A 96 8.12 -5.11 -17.91
CA LEU A 96 8.08 -4.55 -16.55
C LEU A 96 8.41 -5.59 -15.47
N VAL A 97 7.89 -6.82 -15.61
CA VAL A 97 8.21 -7.92 -14.69
C VAL A 97 9.68 -8.30 -14.78
N LEU A 98 10.21 -8.47 -16.00
CA LEU A 98 11.63 -8.76 -16.22
C LEU A 98 12.53 -7.65 -15.66
N SER A 99 12.15 -6.39 -15.81
CA SER A 99 12.89 -5.25 -15.25
C SER A 99 12.88 -5.28 -13.72
N SER A 100 11.76 -5.65 -13.10
CA SER A 100 11.69 -5.80 -11.63
C SER A 100 12.59 -6.93 -11.14
N VAL A 101 12.62 -8.06 -11.84
CA VAL A 101 13.52 -9.18 -11.50
C VAL A 101 14.98 -8.78 -11.70
N ALA A 102 15.31 -8.11 -12.81
CA ALA A 102 16.67 -7.66 -13.10
C ALA A 102 17.17 -6.60 -12.10
N LEU A 103 16.28 -5.80 -11.50
CA LEU A 103 16.63 -4.87 -10.42
C LEU A 103 16.80 -5.57 -9.06
N GLN A 104 16.24 -6.77 -8.89
CA GLN A 104 16.33 -7.56 -7.67
C GLN A 104 17.48 -8.57 -7.67
N CYS A 105 18.01 -8.91 -8.85
CA CYS A 105 19.21 -9.73 -9.07
C CYS A 105 20.47 -8.86 -9.13
#